data_AF-A0A6I4M3X2-F1
#
_entry.id   AF-A0A6I4M3X2-F1
#
_cell.length_a   1.000
_cell.length_b   1.000
_cell.length_c   1.000
_cell.angle_alpha   90.00
_cell.angle_beta   90.00
_cell.angle_gamma   90.00
#
_symmetry.space_group_name_H-M   'P 1'
#
loop_
_entity.id
_entity.type
_entity.pdbx_description
1 polymer ?
#
loop_
_entity_poly.entity_id
_entity_poly.type
_entity_poly.pdbx_seq_one_letter_code
_entity_poly.pdbx_strand_id
1 'polypeptide(L)'
;MSAEPIEHLPAEAAAEPYEVIHLGGEAAAVVPLHDLRRMKALERLASADALEEADAEAMYAQFREWEAAGRPGAMSHEEVTRFLLGEAE
;
A
#
# COMPACT_ATOMS: atom_id res chain seq x y z
N MET A 1 32.06 11.65 -19.68
CA MET A 1 30.69 11.41 -19.20
C MET A 1 30.74 11.58 -17.68
N SER A 2 30.49 12.80 -17.19
CA SER A 2 30.39 13.04 -15.74
C SER A 2 28.92 12.92 -15.37
N ALA A 3 28.60 12.03 -14.43
CA ALA A 3 27.27 11.94 -13.85
C ALA A 3 27.22 12.90 -12.66
N GLU A 4 26.38 13.93 -12.76
CA GLU A 4 26.08 14.86 -11.68
C GLU A 4 25.30 14.13 -10.56
N PRO A 5 25.42 14.53 -9.28
CA PRO A 5 24.68 13.93 -8.18
C PRO A 5 23.20 14.32 -8.26
N ILE A 6 22.30 13.38 -7.99
CA ILE A 6 20.87 13.68 -7.87
C ILE A 6 20.66 14.43 -6.55
N GLU A 7 20.41 15.74 -6.63
CA GLU A 7 19.99 16.53 -5.47
C GLU A 7 18.69 15.97 -4.89
N HIS A 8 18.66 15.73 -3.58
CA HIS A 8 17.45 15.42 -2.85
C HIS A 8 16.53 16.64 -2.88
N LEU A 9 15.51 16.60 -3.73
CA LEU A 9 14.42 17.56 -3.70
C LEU A 9 13.61 17.39 -2.40
N PRO A 10 13.14 18.49 -1.79
CA PRO A 10 12.39 18.43 -0.54
C PRO A 10 11.03 17.76 -0.74
N ALA A 11 10.57 17.09 0.31
CA ALA A 11 9.38 16.23 0.38
C ALA A 11 8.03 16.99 0.27
N GLU A 12 7.87 17.79 -0.77
CA GLU A 12 6.72 18.69 -0.97
C GLU A 12 6.25 18.67 -2.43
N ALA A 13 5.94 17.47 -2.91
CA ALA A 13 4.99 17.26 -3.99
C ALA A 13 4.32 15.89 -3.73
N ALA A 14 3.03 15.92 -3.36
CA ALA A 14 2.22 14.75 -3.05
C ALA A 14 1.92 13.91 -4.31
N ALA A 15 2.94 13.22 -4.80
CA ALA A 15 2.83 11.96 -5.51
C ALA A 15 3.39 10.90 -4.56
N GLU A 16 2.84 9.69 -4.56
CA GLU A 16 3.29 8.60 -3.70
C GLU A 16 4.83 8.52 -3.67
N PRO A 17 5.47 8.24 -2.51
CA PRO A 17 6.94 8.27 -2.38
C PRO A 17 7.64 7.16 -3.18
N TYR A 18 6.91 6.44 -4.02
CA TYR A 18 7.31 5.35 -4.87
C TYR A 18 6.37 5.23 -6.07
N GLU A 19 6.86 4.65 -7.16
CA GLU A 19 6.01 4.32 -8.33
C GLU A 19 5.41 2.93 -8.14
N VAL A 20 4.10 2.76 -8.33
CA VAL A 20 3.43 1.45 -8.27
C VAL A 20 3.26 0.88 -9.68
N ILE A 21 3.69 -0.37 -9.84
CA ILE A 21 3.50 -1.19 -11.05
C ILE A 21 2.63 -2.40 -10.71
N HIS A 22 1.81 -2.85 -11.66
CA HIS A 22 0.97 -4.04 -11.47
C HIS A 22 1.52 -5.24 -12.26
N LEU A 23 1.81 -6.33 -11.56
CA LEU A 23 2.43 -7.55 -12.09
C LEU A 23 1.54 -8.76 -11.80
N GLY A 24 0.83 -9.26 -12.82
CA GLY A 24 0.13 -10.55 -12.72
C GLY A 24 -0.88 -10.66 -11.56
N GLY A 25 -1.50 -9.56 -11.15
CA GLY A 25 -2.45 -9.49 -10.04
C GLY A 25 -1.87 -8.89 -8.75
N GLU A 26 -0.56 -8.70 -8.67
CA GLU A 26 0.12 -8.09 -7.53
C GLU A 26 0.45 -6.61 -7.81
N ALA A 27 0.40 -5.76 -6.78
CA ALA A 27 0.95 -4.40 -6.84
C ALA A 27 2.38 -4.39 -6.28
N ALA A 28 3.33 -3.86 -7.04
CA ALA A 28 4.72 -3.75 -6.63
C ALA A 28 5.18 -2.28 -6.67
N ALA A 29 5.98 -1.86 -5.70
CA ALA A 29 6.53 -0.51 -5.65
C ALA A 29 7.99 -0.47 -6.13
N VAL A 30 8.30 0.49 -7.01
CA VAL A 30 9.66 0.87 -7.39
C VAL A 30 10.14 1.93 -6.41
N VAL A 31 11.09 1.54 -5.55
CA VAL A 31 11.70 2.39 -4.53
C VAL A 31 13.21 2.53 -4.76
N PRO A 32 13.84 3.65 -4.36
CA PRO A 32 15.29 3.74 -4.31
C PRO A 32 15.90 2.61 -3.46
N LEU A 33 16.97 1.99 -3.95
CA LEU A 33 17.60 0.85 -3.28
C LEU A 33 18.08 1.18 -1.85
N HIS A 34 18.47 2.43 -1.62
CA HIS A 34 18.84 2.92 -0.28
C HIS A 34 17.67 2.78 0.71
N ASP A 35 16.46 3.15 0.30
CA ASP A 35 15.29 3.19 1.17
C ASP A 35 14.78 1.78 1.47
N LEU A 36 14.82 0.88 0.47
CA LEU A 36 14.57 -0.55 0.68
C LEU A 36 15.54 -1.14 1.71
N ARG A 37 16.85 -0.84 1.60
CA ARG A 37 17.86 -1.31 2.56
C ARG A 37 17.62 -0.76 3.96
N ARG A 38 17.22 0.51 4.07
CA ARG A 38 16.87 1.15 5.34
C ARG A 38 15.65 0.48 5.98
N MET A 39 14.59 0.24 5.22
CA MET A 39 13.39 -0.46 5.69
C MET A 39 13.74 -1.88 6.19
N LYS A 40 14.56 -2.63 5.44
CA LYS A 40 15.03 -3.96 5.86
C LYS A 40 15.95 -3.93 7.09
N ALA A 41 16.65 -2.82 7.35
CA ALA A 41 17.39 -2.65 8.59
C ALA A 41 16.45 -2.37 9.77
N LEU A 42 15.43 -1.53 9.58
CA LEU A 42 14.41 -1.25 10.59
C LEU A 42 13.62 -2.51 10.96
N GLU A 43 13.16 -3.29 9.97
CA GLU A 43 12.43 -4.55 10.19
C GLU A 43 13.21 -5.53 11.07
N ARG A 44 14.54 -5.63 10.88
CA ARG A 44 15.40 -6.51 11.70
C ARG A 44 15.66 -6.00 13.12
N LEU A 45 15.50 -4.70 13.35
CA LEU A 45 15.77 -4.04 14.63
C LEU A 45 14.50 -3.80 15.44
N ALA A 46 13.33 -3.86 14.80
CA ALA A 46 12.04 -3.65 15.42
C ALA A 46 11.70 -4.74 16.46
N SER A 47 10.96 -4.35 17.49
CA SER A 47 10.30 -5.31 18.37
C SER A 47 9.15 -6.00 17.65
N ALA A 48 8.69 -7.14 18.18
CA ALA A 48 7.51 -7.84 17.67
C ALA A 48 6.27 -6.93 17.66
N ASP A 49 6.01 -6.22 18.77
CA ASP A 49 4.88 -5.28 18.88
C ASP A 49 4.94 -4.17 17.82
N ALA A 50 6.14 -3.65 17.53
CA ALA A 50 6.31 -2.62 16.51
C ALA A 50 6.08 -3.14 15.09
N LEU A 51 6.39 -4.41 14.82
CA LEU A 51 6.07 -5.06 13.55
C LEU A 51 4.56 -5.29 13.41
N GLU A 52 3.89 -5.74 14.48
CA GLU A 52 2.44 -5.93 14.49
C GLU A 52 1.69 -4.60 14.26
N GLU A 53 2.13 -3.52 14.92
CA GLU A 53 1.55 -2.19 14.70
C GLU A 53 1.78 -1.69 13.26
N ALA A 54 2.96 -1.95 12.68
CA ALA A 54 3.25 -1.62 11.30
C ALA A 54 2.37 -2.39 10.30
N ASP A 55 2.12 -3.68 10.55
CA ASP A 55 1.22 -4.50 9.74
C ASP A 55 -0.23 -4.00 9.82
N ALA A 56 -0.68 -3.59 11.01
CA ALA A 56 -2.00 -3.00 11.20
C ALA A 56 -2.15 -1.68 10.43
N GLU A 57 -1.15 -0.78 10.50
CA GLU A 57 -1.18 0.48 9.76
C GLU A 57 -1.16 0.26 8.24
N ALA A 58 -0.40 -0.73 7.76
CA ALA A 58 -0.39 -1.10 6.34
C ALA A 58 -1.77 -1.62 5.87
N MET A 59 -2.44 -2.44 6.68
CA MET A 59 -3.81 -2.88 6.42
C MET A 59 -4.80 -1.70 6.39
N TYR A 60 -4.67 -0.74 7.32
CA TYR A 60 -5.51 0.47 7.33
C TYR A 60 -5.24 1.39 6.14
N ALA A 61 -3.99 1.48 5.66
CA ALA A 61 -3.67 2.19 4.42
C ALA A 61 -4.40 1.57 3.22
N GLN A 62 -4.32 0.26 3.04
CA GLN A 62 -5.05 -0.46 1.97
C GLN A 62 -6.57 -0.26 2.09
N PHE A 63 -7.12 -0.30 3.30
CA PHE A 63 -8.54 -0.04 3.51
C PHE A 63 -8.93 1.39 3.10
N ARG A 64 -8.13 2.39 3.48
CA ARG A 64 -8.35 3.80 3.08
C ARG A 64 -8.27 3.99 1.56
N GLU A 65 -7.35 3.31 0.89
CA GLU A 65 -7.25 3.32 -0.59
C GLU A 65 -8.50 2.71 -1.23
N TRP A 66 -8.98 1.57 -0.71
CA TRP A 66 -10.23 0.96 -1.16
C TRP A 66 -11.44 1.88 -0.95
N GLU A 67 -11.53 2.56 0.19
CA GLU A 67 -12.59 3.54 0.43
C GLU A 67 -12.50 4.73 -0.53
N ALA A 68 -11.29 5.27 -0.74
CA ALA A 68 -11.05 6.37 -1.67
C ALA A 68 -11.36 6.00 -3.12
N ALA A 69 -11.17 4.73 -3.50
CA ALA A 69 -11.57 4.18 -4.80
C ALA A 69 -13.10 3.99 -4.95
N GLY A 70 -13.90 4.40 -3.96
CA GLY A 70 -15.35 4.27 -3.99
C GLY A 70 -15.84 2.89 -3.56
N ARG A 71 -15.04 2.18 -2.76
CA ARG A 71 -15.36 0.85 -2.21
C ARG A 71 -15.70 -0.18 -3.31
N PRO A 72 -14.83 -0.37 -4.30
CA PRO A 72 -15.08 -1.31 -5.38
C PRO A 72 -15.40 -2.71 -4.84
N GLY A 73 -16.46 -3.33 -5.37
CA GLY A 73 -16.93 -4.65 -4.93
C GLY A 73 -17.74 -4.65 -3.63
N ALA A 74 -17.96 -3.49 -2.98
CA ALA A 74 -18.88 -3.41 -1.85
C ALA A 74 -20.32 -3.70 -2.27
N MET A 75 -21.02 -4.49 -1.48
CA MET A 75 -22.45 -4.75 -1.62
C MET A 75 -23.19 -4.09 -0.45
N SER A 76 -24.38 -3.55 -0.71
CA SER A 76 -25.28 -3.13 0.36
C SER A 76 -25.73 -4.33 1.19
N HIS A 77 -26.19 -4.07 2.41
CA HIS A 77 -26.70 -5.14 3.29
C HIS A 77 -27.84 -5.95 2.65
N GLU A 78 -28.73 -5.29 1.89
CA GLU A 78 -29.81 -5.95 1.18
C GLU A 78 -29.29 -6.87 0.07
N GLU A 79 -28.32 -6.40 -0.71
CA GLU A 79 -27.69 -7.19 -1.78
C GLU A 79 -26.94 -8.39 -1.21
N VAL A 80 -26.21 -8.21 -0.09
CA VAL A 80 -25.55 -9.32 0.62
C VAL A 80 -26.56 -10.34 1.11
N THR A 81 -27.68 -9.89 1.69
CA THR A 81 -28.74 -10.78 2.18
C THR A 81 -29.33 -11.60 1.04
N ARG A 82 -29.64 -10.96 -0.08
CA ARG A 82 -30.16 -11.62 -1.29
C ARG A 82 -29.16 -12.64 -1.83
N PHE A 83 -27.87 -12.28 -1.89
CA PHE A 83 -26.81 -13.20 -2.31
C PHE A 83 -26.68 -14.42 -1.38
N LEU A 84 -26.65 -14.22 -0.07
CA LEU A 84 -26.50 -15.31 0.91
C LEU A 84 -27.71 -16.26 0.95
N LEU A 85 -28.91 -15.77 0.60
CA LEU A 85 -30.12 -16.57 0.49
C LEU A 85 -30.27 -17.26 -0.87
N GLY A 86 -29.34 -17.04 -1.81
CA GLY A 86 -29.41 -17.61 -3.17
C GLY A 86 -30.45 -16.93 -4.07
N GLU A 87 -30.85 -15.71 -3.73
CA GLU A 87 -31.87 -14.92 -4.45
C GLU A 87 -31.23 -13.95 -5.46
N ALA A 88 -29.90 -13.89 -5.51
CA ALA A 88 -29.14 -13.16 -6.53
C ALA A 88 -28.51 -14.16 -7.49
N GLU A 89 -28.93 -14.16 -8.76
CA GLU A 89 -28.28 -14.89 -9.87
C GLU A 89 -26.97 -14.23 -10.31
#